data_AF-J1LL01-F1
#
_entry.id   AF-J1LL01-F1
#
_cell.length_a   1.000
_cell.length_b   1.000
_cell.length_c   1.000
_cell.angle_alpha   90.00
_cell.angle_beta   90.00
_cell.angle_gamma   90.00
#
_symmetry.space_group_name_H-M   'P 1'
#
loop_
_entity.id
_entity.type
_entity.pdbx_description
1 polymer ?
#
loop_
_entity_poly.entity_id
_entity_poly.type
_entity_poly.pdbx_seq_one_letter_code
_entity_poly.pdbx_strand_id
1 'polypeptide(L)'
;MRYTRQLASTALIVAAGLGMGACSTHPGAAVITSSGVTYSNADIKEAAQELFDMKLTKSVDTEYGIRTSLMNSEALAAAGASVGITVTDEQVDALIAQDVAQAGGTVPATMGRATRAIFESETISQLINAQAQVDPTAGKIASAALAEAQKNSGAILNPRFVQPSLGGTNTPEVPLYGDAVAAPKDPDVSSLMGGGTNGPKTQ
;
A
#
# COMPACT_ATOMS: atom_id res chain seq x y z
N MET A 1 8.51 42.54 14.06
CA MET A 1 7.08 42.28 13.79
C MET A 1 6.97 40.96 13.05
N ARG A 2 6.20 40.00 13.58
CA ARG A 2 6.06 38.63 13.06
C ARG A 2 4.87 38.59 12.10
N TYR A 3 5.07 38.13 10.86
CA TYR A 3 4.00 37.91 9.89
C TYR A 3 3.53 36.46 9.96
N THR A 4 2.32 36.27 10.49
CA THR A 4 1.60 34.99 10.51
C THR A 4 0.99 34.77 9.13
N ARG A 5 1.45 33.77 8.37
CA ARG A 5 0.78 33.35 7.13
C ARG A 5 -0.44 32.51 7.48
N GLN A 6 -1.61 32.97 7.06
CA GLN A 6 -2.88 32.30 7.22
C GLN A 6 -2.90 31.01 6.41
N LEU A 7 -3.20 29.89 7.08
CA LEU A 7 -3.55 28.63 6.45
C LEU A 7 -4.95 28.78 5.85
N ALA A 8 -5.05 28.78 4.52
CA ALA A 8 -6.32 28.74 3.81
C ALA A 8 -6.79 27.28 3.75
N SER A 9 -7.72 26.91 4.62
CA SER A 9 -8.44 25.65 4.57
C SER A 9 -9.38 25.65 3.36
N THR A 10 -9.05 24.90 2.32
CA THR A 10 -9.86 24.76 1.12
C THR A 10 -11.10 23.90 1.42
N ALA A 11 -12.28 24.48 1.22
CA ALA A 11 -13.57 23.81 1.40
C ALA A 11 -13.82 22.77 0.30
N LEU A 12 -14.13 21.53 0.69
CA LEU A 12 -14.41 20.40 -0.19
C LEU A 12 -15.90 20.45 -0.61
N ILE A 13 -16.17 20.64 -1.91
CA ILE A 13 -17.51 20.65 -2.49
C ILE A 13 -17.97 19.20 -2.70
N VAL A 14 -19.01 18.78 -1.97
CA VAL A 14 -19.68 17.47 -2.13
C VAL A 14 -20.82 17.60 -3.14
N ALA A 15 -20.66 17.02 -4.33
CA ALA A 15 -21.75 16.86 -5.29
C ALA A 15 -22.50 15.56 -5.00
N ALA A 16 -23.76 15.67 -4.58
CA ALA A 16 -24.68 14.56 -4.33
C ALA A 16 -25.23 13.99 -5.66
N GLY A 17 -25.23 12.66 -5.79
CA GLY A 17 -25.81 11.94 -6.92
C GLY A 17 -26.25 10.52 -6.53
N LEU A 18 -27.48 10.45 -6.01
CA LEU A 18 -28.45 9.34 -5.96
C LEU A 18 -27.98 7.87 -6.01
N GLY A 19 -28.21 7.18 -4.88
CA GLY A 19 -28.32 5.73 -4.77
C GLY A 19 -28.67 5.34 -3.33
N MET A 20 -29.96 5.23 -3.02
CA MET A 20 -30.44 4.85 -1.69
C MET A 20 -30.06 3.40 -1.37
N GLY A 21 -29.18 3.22 -0.39
CA GLY A 21 -28.83 1.92 0.18
C GLY A 21 -27.74 2.06 1.25
N ALA A 22 -28.14 1.91 2.51
CA ALA A 22 -27.32 1.95 3.74
C ALA A 22 -26.63 3.30 4.05
N CYS A 23 -27.09 3.97 5.13
CA CYS A 23 -26.51 5.19 5.68
C CYS A 23 -25.03 5.01 6.05
N SER A 24 -24.13 5.23 5.09
CA SER A 24 -22.74 5.56 5.36
C SER A 24 -22.66 7.08 5.53
N THR A 25 -22.15 7.52 6.68
CA THR A 25 -21.92 8.93 7.06
C THR A 25 -21.09 9.74 6.05
N HIS A 26 -20.52 9.08 5.03
CA HIS A 26 -19.79 9.70 3.92
C HIS A 26 -20.21 9.09 2.56
N PRO A 27 -21.23 9.66 1.88
CA PRO A 27 -21.66 9.20 0.56
C PRO A 27 -20.51 9.35 -0.45
N GLY A 28 -20.08 8.25 -1.08
CA GLY A 28 -19.11 8.26 -2.19
C GLY A 28 -17.65 7.99 -1.82
N ALA A 29 -17.24 8.19 -0.56
CA ALA A 29 -15.91 7.83 -0.09
C ALA A 29 -15.75 6.31 0.00
N ALA A 30 -14.66 5.76 -0.52
CA ALA A 30 -14.20 4.40 -0.26
C ALA A 30 -13.34 4.35 1.00
N VAL A 31 -12.40 5.29 1.12
CA VAL A 31 -11.48 5.45 2.25
C VAL A 31 -11.42 6.93 2.63
N ILE A 32 -11.34 7.20 3.93
CA ILE A 32 -10.96 8.51 4.47
C ILE A 32 -9.75 8.26 5.37
N THR A 33 -8.64 8.95 5.13
CA THR A 33 -7.43 8.81 5.95
C THR A 33 -7.57 9.57 7.28
N SER A 34 -6.61 9.41 8.20
CA SER A 34 -6.67 10.09 9.50
C SER A 34 -6.58 11.63 9.39
N SER A 35 -5.90 12.15 8.37
CA SER A 35 -5.87 13.59 8.07
C SER A 35 -7.12 14.11 7.34
N GLY A 36 -8.04 13.22 6.95
CA GLY A 36 -9.28 13.56 6.25
C GLY A 36 -9.21 13.49 4.73
N VAL A 37 -8.09 13.02 4.14
CA VAL A 37 -8.00 12.80 2.70
C VAL A 37 -8.98 11.70 2.29
N THR A 38 -9.88 12.02 1.37
CA THR A 38 -10.96 11.11 0.96
C THR A 38 -10.67 10.50 -0.41
N TYR A 39 -10.64 9.18 -0.53
CA TYR A 39 -10.52 8.46 -1.81
C TYR A 39 -11.87 7.89 -2.22
N SER A 40 -12.30 8.14 -3.44
CA SER A 40 -13.57 7.65 -3.98
C SER A 40 -13.45 6.20 -4.49
N ASN A 41 -14.59 5.55 -4.77
CA ASN A 41 -14.57 4.26 -5.48
C ASN A 41 -13.95 4.35 -6.87
N ALA A 42 -14.09 5.49 -7.55
CA ALA A 42 -13.49 5.70 -8.85
C ALA A 42 -11.96 5.71 -8.73
N ASP A 43 -11.42 6.38 -7.70
CA ASP A 43 -9.98 6.41 -7.41
C ASP A 43 -9.45 5.00 -7.13
N ILE A 44 -10.20 4.17 -6.40
CA ILE A 44 -9.79 2.78 -6.13
C ILE A 44 -9.76 1.95 -7.42
N LYS A 45 -10.77 2.12 -8.29
CA LYS A 45 -10.87 1.39 -9.56
C LYS A 45 -9.82 1.83 -10.57
N GLU A 46 -9.58 3.14 -10.65
CA GLU A 46 -8.51 3.72 -11.45
C GLU A 46 -7.16 3.14 -11.01
N ALA A 47 -6.88 3.12 -9.70
CA ALA A 47 -5.65 2.53 -9.20
C ALA A 47 -5.53 1.03 -9.50
N ALA A 48 -6.62 0.27 -9.38
CA ALA A 48 -6.61 -1.15 -9.72
C ALA A 48 -6.31 -1.39 -11.22
N GLN A 49 -6.87 -0.55 -12.10
CA GLN A 49 -6.62 -0.61 -13.53
C GLN A 49 -5.19 -0.19 -13.86
N GLU A 50 -4.68 0.91 -13.28
CA GLU A 50 -3.32 1.38 -13.51
C GLU A 50 -2.29 0.34 -13.07
N LEU A 51 -2.47 -0.28 -11.88
CA LEU A 51 -1.58 -1.35 -11.40
C LEU A 51 -1.58 -2.58 -12.33
N PHE A 52 -2.74 -2.91 -12.89
CA PHE A 52 -2.88 -3.99 -13.87
C PHE A 52 -2.19 -3.65 -15.20
N ASP A 53 -2.38 -2.45 -15.73
CA ASP A 53 -1.77 -1.99 -16.99
C ASP A 53 -0.24 -1.86 -16.86
N MET A 54 0.24 -1.47 -15.68
CA MET A 54 1.64 -1.49 -15.28
C MET A 54 2.19 -2.91 -15.08
N LYS A 55 1.35 -3.95 -15.19
CA LYS A 55 1.67 -5.37 -14.97
C LYS A 55 2.21 -5.70 -13.58
N LEU A 56 1.91 -4.86 -12.60
CA LEU A 56 2.30 -5.05 -11.20
C LEU A 56 1.31 -5.95 -10.46
N THR A 57 0.12 -6.16 -11.03
CA THR A 57 -0.87 -7.10 -10.54
C THR A 57 -1.33 -8.04 -11.66
N LYS A 58 -1.77 -9.25 -11.30
CA LYS A 58 -2.28 -10.23 -12.26
C LYS A 58 -3.76 -10.01 -12.64
N SER A 59 -4.47 -9.18 -11.87
CA SER A 59 -5.87 -8.81 -12.09
C SER A 59 -6.17 -7.43 -11.50
N VAL A 60 -7.33 -6.90 -11.85
CA VAL A 60 -7.91 -5.67 -11.28
C VAL A 60 -8.65 -5.90 -9.95
N ASP A 61 -8.71 -7.15 -9.46
CA ASP A 61 -9.39 -7.51 -8.21
C ASP A 61 -8.53 -7.21 -6.96
N THR A 62 -7.87 -6.05 -6.96
CA THR A 62 -6.94 -5.60 -5.91
C THR A 62 -7.50 -4.49 -5.03
N GLU A 63 -8.76 -4.11 -5.28
CA GLU A 63 -9.41 -2.98 -4.60
C GLU A 63 -9.43 -3.09 -3.06
N TYR A 64 -9.50 -4.31 -2.50
CA TYR A 64 -9.40 -4.51 -1.05
C TYR A 64 -8.02 -4.12 -0.51
N GLY A 65 -6.95 -4.58 -1.18
CA GLY A 65 -5.58 -4.25 -0.84
C GLY A 65 -5.31 -2.76 -0.98
N ILE A 66 -5.78 -2.14 -2.07
CA ILE A 66 -5.68 -0.70 -2.30
C ILE A 66 -6.33 0.09 -1.15
N ARG A 67 -7.58 -0.23 -0.79
CA ARG A 67 -8.27 0.47 0.31
C ARG A 67 -7.50 0.34 1.63
N THR A 68 -7.00 -0.86 1.92
CA THR A 68 -6.21 -1.13 3.13
C THR A 68 -4.89 -0.36 3.14
N SER A 69 -4.21 -0.27 2.00
CA SER A 69 -2.98 0.51 1.84
C SER A 69 -3.25 2.00 2.09
N LEU A 70 -4.29 2.56 1.46
CA LEU A 70 -4.65 3.97 1.61
C LEU A 70 -5.08 4.32 3.03
N MET A 71 -5.71 3.41 3.76
CA MET A 71 -6.03 3.61 5.18
C MET A 71 -4.79 3.71 6.07
N ASN A 72 -3.72 3.00 5.70
CA ASN A 72 -2.49 2.89 6.49
C ASN A 72 -1.37 3.83 6.01
N SER A 73 -1.55 4.56 4.91
CA SER A 73 -0.50 5.37 4.29
C SER A 73 0.10 6.40 5.26
N GLU A 74 -0.74 7.06 6.07
CA GLU A 74 -0.27 8.03 7.06
C GLU A 74 0.44 7.38 8.26
N ALA A 75 0.00 6.19 8.68
CA ALA A 75 0.68 5.45 9.73
C ALA A 75 2.08 5.02 9.29
N LEU A 76 2.21 4.68 8.01
CA LEU A 76 3.49 4.34 7.40
C LEU A 76 4.38 5.56 7.18
N ALA A 77 3.83 6.70 6.78
CA ALA A 77 4.54 7.97 6.74
C ALA A 77 5.07 8.38 8.13
N ALA A 78 4.28 8.17 9.19
CA ALA A 78 4.73 8.39 10.56
C ALA A 78 5.86 7.43 10.96
N ALA A 79 5.80 6.16 10.54
CA ALA A 79 6.86 5.19 10.74
C ALA A 79 8.16 5.62 10.04
N GLY A 80 8.10 6.07 8.79
CA GLY A 80 9.26 6.61 8.07
C GLY A 80 9.84 7.83 8.76
N ALA A 81 9.00 8.80 9.12
CA ALA A 81 9.43 10.02 9.80
C ALA A 81 10.13 9.73 11.14
N SER A 82 9.70 8.69 11.88
CA SER A 82 10.30 8.30 13.16
C SER A 82 11.78 7.89 13.06
N VAL A 83 12.22 7.46 11.87
CA VAL A 83 13.61 7.08 11.56
C VAL A 83 14.27 8.05 10.58
N GLY A 84 13.69 9.25 10.40
CA GLY A 84 14.26 10.29 9.54
C GLY A 84 14.07 10.06 8.04
N ILE A 85 13.16 9.17 7.65
CA ILE A 85 12.82 8.92 6.24
C ILE A 85 11.65 9.82 5.84
N THR A 86 11.86 10.59 4.78
CA THR A 86 10.81 11.27 4.02
C THR A 86 11.00 10.97 2.55
N VAL A 87 9.92 10.89 1.80
CA VAL A 87 9.94 10.56 0.37
C VAL A 87 9.65 11.79 -0.46
N THR A 88 10.40 11.95 -1.55
CA THR A 88 10.21 12.97 -2.58
C THR A 88 9.44 12.40 -3.76
N ASP A 89 8.76 13.27 -4.51
CA ASP A 89 8.05 12.89 -5.72
C ASP A 89 8.96 12.16 -6.72
N GLU A 90 10.22 12.59 -6.84
CA GLU A 90 11.20 11.97 -7.72
C GLU A 90 11.59 10.55 -7.29
N GLN A 91 11.62 10.27 -5.98
CA GLN A 91 11.88 8.92 -5.47
C GLN A 91 10.70 7.98 -5.75
N VAL A 92 9.47 8.48 -5.62
CA VAL A 92 8.26 7.73 -5.98
C VAL A 92 8.27 7.40 -7.47
N ASP A 93 8.53 8.41 -8.31
CA ASP A 93 8.59 8.23 -9.76
C ASP A 93 9.71 7.28 -10.19
N ALA A 94 10.87 7.31 -9.51
CA ALA A 94 11.97 6.38 -9.75
C ALA A 94 11.60 4.94 -9.40
N LEU A 95 10.91 4.73 -8.27
CA LEU A 95 10.44 3.40 -7.88
C LEU A 95 9.43 2.85 -8.90
N ILE A 96 8.42 3.66 -9.25
CA ILE A 96 7.44 3.31 -10.28
C ILE A 96 8.13 2.89 -11.58
N ALA A 97 9.06 3.73 -12.08
CA ALA A 97 9.76 3.44 -13.32
C ALA A 97 10.55 2.13 -13.22
N GLN A 98 11.20 1.88 -12.08
CA GLN A 98 11.94 0.66 -11.82
C GLN A 98 11.05 -0.59 -11.80
N ASP A 99 9.94 -0.56 -11.07
CA ASP A 99 9.04 -1.72 -10.94
C ASP A 99 8.32 -2.03 -12.24
N VAL A 100 7.86 -1.00 -12.95
CA VAL A 100 7.20 -1.16 -14.25
C VAL A 100 8.15 -1.67 -15.32
N ALA A 101 9.40 -1.20 -15.33
CA ALA A 101 10.42 -1.71 -16.24
C ALA A 101 10.72 -3.19 -15.99
N GLN A 102 10.81 -3.61 -14.73
CA GLN A 102 11.02 -5.01 -14.35
C GLN A 102 9.82 -5.90 -14.74
N ALA A 103 8.59 -5.40 -14.56
CA ALA A 103 7.37 -6.11 -14.94
C ALA A 103 7.11 -6.12 -16.46
N GLY A 104 7.84 -5.31 -17.23
CA GLY A 104 7.61 -5.11 -18.67
C GLY A 104 6.25 -4.45 -18.97
N GLY A 105 5.79 -3.60 -18.06
CA GLY A 105 4.55 -2.83 -18.17
C GLY A 105 4.76 -1.45 -18.81
N THR A 106 3.80 -0.54 -18.63
CA THR A 106 3.91 0.84 -19.08
C THR A 106 3.36 1.78 -18.03
N VAL A 107 4.12 2.82 -17.70
CA VAL A 107 3.68 3.86 -16.76
C VAL A 107 2.63 4.74 -17.45
N PRO A 108 1.46 4.98 -16.84
CA PRO A 108 0.45 5.86 -17.42
C PRO A 108 0.99 7.30 -17.54
N ALA A 109 0.57 8.02 -18.58
CA ALA A 109 1.03 9.39 -18.83
C ALA A 109 0.68 10.37 -17.70
N THR A 110 -0.46 10.12 -17.05
CA THR A 110 -0.88 10.79 -15.82
C THR A 110 -1.28 9.70 -14.84
N MET A 111 -0.75 9.75 -13.62
CA MET A 111 -1.04 8.76 -12.60
C MET A 111 -2.15 9.23 -11.67
N GLY A 112 -3.08 8.33 -11.36
CA GLY A 112 -4.11 8.53 -10.37
C GLY A 112 -3.54 8.80 -8.97
N ARG A 113 -4.22 9.68 -8.23
CA ARG A 113 -3.82 10.04 -6.85
C ARG A 113 -3.73 8.85 -5.89
N ALA A 114 -4.61 7.85 -6.07
CA ALA A 114 -4.62 6.66 -5.23
C ALA A 114 -3.39 5.80 -5.50
N THR A 115 -3.04 5.61 -6.78
CA THR A 115 -1.84 4.90 -7.21
C THR A 115 -0.58 5.58 -6.69
N ARG A 116 -0.46 6.91 -6.82
CA ARG A 116 0.70 7.65 -6.31
C ARG A 116 0.85 7.49 -4.78
N ALA A 117 -0.24 7.53 -4.03
CA ALA A 117 -0.21 7.32 -2.57
C ALA A 117 0.17 5.87 -2.17
N ILE A 118 -0.17 4.87 -2.99
CA ILE A 118 0.30 3.49 -2.81
C ILE A 118 1.81 3.42 -3.00
N PHE A 119 2.35 4.00 -4.08
CA PHE A 119 3.80 3.99 -4.32
C PHE A 119 4.58 4.83 -3.32
N GLU A 120 4.02 5.93 -2.82
CA GLU A 120 4.63 6.68 -1.72
C GLU A 120 4.79 5.80 -0.48
N SER A 121 3.71 5.08 -0.12
CA SER A 121 3.70 4.12 0.98
C SER A 121 4.72 2.99 0.75
N GLU A 122 4.78 2.44 -0.45
CA GLU A 122 5.75 1.41 -0.83
C GLU A 122 7.19 1.91 -0.75
N THR A 123 7.46 3.12 -1.26
CA THR A 123 8.78 3.74 -1.20
C THR A 123 9.23 3.92 0.24
N ILE A 124 8.35 4.43 1.11
CA ILE A 124 8.64 4.56 2.55
C ILE A 124 8.99 3.19 3.14
N SER A 125 8.21 2.17 2.83
CA SER A 125 8.44 0.81 3.32
C SER A 125 9.79 0.24 2.89
N GLN A 126 10.13 0.39 1.61
CA GLN A 126 11.40 -0.09 1.06
C GLN A 126 12.59 0.63 1.71
N LEU A 127 12.48 1.94 1.94
CA LEU A 127 13.52 2.71 2.63
C LEU A 127 13.66 2.32 4.11
N ILE A 128 12.55 2.08 4.82
CA ILE A 128 12.59 1.56 6.19
C ILE A 128 13.28 0.20 6.23
N ASN A 129 12.92 -0.71 5.31
CA ASN A 129 13.50 -2.04 5.25
C ASN A 129 15.01 -1.99 4.91
N ALA A 130 15.41 -1.14 3.96
CA ALA A 130 16.81 -0.92 3.63
C ALA A 130 17.59 -0.36 4.83
N GLN A 131 17.02 0.61 5.55
CA GLN A 131 17.62 1.17 6.75
C GLN A 131 17.72 0.11 7.86
N ALA A 132 16.71 -0.74 8.04
CA ALA A 132 16.69 -1.80 9.04
C ALA A 132 17.75 -2.90 8.80
N GLN A 133 18.16 -3.11 7.55
CA GLN A 133 19.28 -4.00 7.21
C GLN A 133 20.63 -3.43 7.66
N VAL A 134 20.77 -2.11 7.69
CA VAL A 134 21.99 -1.40 8.14
C VAL A 134 21.98 -1.18 9.65
N ASP A 135 20.83 -0.76 10.19
CA ASP A 135 20.59 -0.52 11.62
C ASP A 135 19.28 -1.19 12.07
N PRO A 136 19.36 -2.37 12.72
CA PRO A 136 18.18 -3.07 13.24
C PRO A 136 17.38 -2.25 14.27
N THR A 137 17.97 -1.23 14.89
CA THR A 137 17.29 -0.35 15.84
C THR A 137 16.28 0.54 15.12
N ALA A 138 16.62 1.05 13.94
CA ALA A 138 15.71 1.82 13.10
C ALA A 138 14.46 1.00 12.75
N GLY A 139 14.63 -0.28 12.38
CA GLY A 139 13.49 -1.17 12.12
C GLY A 139 12.54 -1.29 13.33
N LYS A 140 13.08 -1.42 14.55
CA LYS A 140 12.26 -1.47 15.77
C LYS A 140 11.53 -0.15 16.05
N ILE A 141 12.19 0.99 15.85
CA ILE A 141 11.60 2.32 16.03
C ILE A 141 10.45 2.52 15.05
N ALA A 142 10.68 2.26 13.76
CA ALA A 142 9.68 2.38 12.71
C ALA A 142 8.48 1.46 12.97
N SER A 143 8.71 0.20 13.35
CA SER A 143 7.62 -0.74 13.67
C SER A 143 6.80 -0.31 14.88
N ALA A 144 7.44 0.23 15.93
CA ALA A 144 6.74 0.76 17.10
C ALA A 144 5.91 2.00 16.74
N ALA A 145 6.47 2.91 15.94
CA ALA A 145 5.76 4.09 15.45
C ALA A 145 4.58 3.73 14.55
N LEU A 146 4.74 2.72 13.67
CA LEU A 146 3.66 2.19 12.83
C LEU A 146 2.51 1.67 13.70
N ALA A 147 2.82 0.81 14.67
CA ALA A 147 1.80 0.22 15.55
C ALA A 147 1.05 1.28 16.37
N GLU A 148 1.76 2.28 16.89
CA GLU A 148 1.15 3.38 17.63
C GLU A 148 0.30 4.28 16.71
N ALA A 149 0.77 4.58 15.50
CA ALA A 149 0.02 5.36 14.53
C ALA A 149 -1.23 4.63 14.03
N GLN A 150 -1.17 3.30 13.85
CA GLN A 150 -2.34 2.48 13.51
C GLN A 150 -3.36 2.45 14.64
N LYS A 151 -2.90 2.31 15.89
CA LYS A 151 -3.77 2.33 17.07
C LYS A 151 -4.51 3.66 17.24
N ASN A 152 -3.83 4.77 16.92
CA ASN A 152 -4.39 6.11 17.01
C ASN A 152 -5.01 6.59 15.68
N SER A 153 -5.10 5.72 14.67
CA SER A 153 -5.61 6.06 13.36
C SER A 153 -7.10 6.40 13.43
N GLY A 154 -7.45 7.55 12.87
CA GLY A 154 -8.83 7.96 12.62
C GLY A 154 -9.32 7.55 11.22
N ALA A 155 -8.55 6.74 10.48
CA ALA A 155 -8.92 6.34 9.13
C ALA A 155 -10.22 5.52 9.11
N ILE A 156 -11.08 5.82 8.14
CA ILE A 156 -12.40 5.23 7.99
C ILE A 156 -12.47 4.49 6.66
N LEU A 157 -12.77 3.19 6.71
CA LEU A 157 -13.22 2.44 5.55
C LEU A 157 -14.73 2.56 5.42
N ASN A 158 -15.24 2.72 4.20
CA ASN A 158 -16.68 2.70 4.00
C ASN A 158 -17.28 1.37 4.50
N PRO A 159 -18.31 1.39 5.39
CA PRO A 159 -18.90 0.20 6.00
C PRO A 159 -19.44 -0.86 5.02
N ARG A 160 -19.71 -0.49 3.76
CA ARG A 160 -20.13 -1.45 2.72
C ARG A 160 -19.03 -2.44 2.30
N PHE A 161 -17.77 -2.14 2.61
CA PHE A 161 -16.64 -3.01 2.31
C PHE A 161 -16.28 -3.88 3.52
N VAL A 162 -15.65 -5.02 3.23
CA VAL A 162 -15.08 -5.90 4.25
C VAL A 162 -14.09 -5.10 5.10
N GLN A 163 -14.35 -5.03 6.39
CA GLN A 163 -13.50 -4.30 7.33
C GLN A 163 -12.24 -5.12 7.63
N PRO A 164 -11.06 -4.48 7.75
CA PRO A 164 -9.87 -5.15 8.23
C PRO A 164 -10.12 -5.63 9.67
N SER A 165 -9.74 -6.88 9.99
CA SER A 165 -9.94 -7.42 11.33
C SER A 165 -9.05 -6.72 12.34
N LEU A 166 -9.64 -5.95 13.24
CA LEU A 166 -8.97 -5.43 14.43
C LEU A 166 -8.95 -6.55 15.50
N GLY A 167 -7.91 -7.39 15.51
CA GLY A 167 -7.62 -8.29 16.65
C GLY A 167 -7.98 -9.77 16.51
N GLY A 168 -7.65 -10.42 15.38
CA GLY A 168 -7.41 -11.86 15.34
C GLY A 168 -5.91 -12.14 15.49
N THR A 169 -5.49 -13.25 16.10
CA THR A 169 -4.07 -13.64 16.29
C THR A 169 -3.29 -13.86 14.99
N ASN A 170 -3.91 -13.61 13.84
CA ASN A 170 -3.22 -13.36 12.60
C ASN A 170 -3.24 -11.85 12.44
N THR A 171 -2.14 -11.18 12.80
CA THR A 171 -1.78 -9.94 12.09
C THR A 171 -2.14 -10.18 10.63
N PRO A 172 -3.02 -9.38 10.02
CA PRO A 172 -2.97 -9.28 8.58
C PRO A 172 -1.52 -8.91 8.31
N GLU A 173 -0.72 -9.89 7.89
CA GLU A 173 0.36 -9.62 6.94
C GLU A 173 -0.41 -8.96 5.83
N VAL A 174 -0.55 -7.64 5.94
CA VAL A 174 -0.76 -6.80 4.77
C VAL A 174 0.45 -7.21 3.96
N PRO A 175 0.29 -7.95 2.85
CA PRO A 175 1.41 -8.10 1.96
C PRO A 175 1.67 -6.68 1.53
N LEU A 176 2.69 -6.07 2.14
CA LEU A 176 3.28 -4.83 1.68
C LEU A 176 3.56 -5.12 0.22
N TYR A 177 3.10 -4.27 -0.69
CA TYR A 177 3.54 -4.37 -2.08
C TYR A 177 5.08 -4.46 -2.03
N GLY A 178 5.64 -5.57 -2.53
CA GLY A 178 7.03 -5.97 -2.31
C GLY A 178 7.29 -7.25 -1.50
N ASP A 179 6.32 -7.81 -0.76
CA ASP A 179 6.49 -9.11 -0.04
C ASP A 179 6.51 -10.32 -1.00
N ALA A 180 6.31 -10.07 -2.30
CA ALA A 180 6.49 -11.04 -3.37
C ALA A 180 7.95 -11.33 -3.74
N VAL A 181 8.94 -10.71 -3.07
CA VAL A 181 10.38 -10.93 -3.33
C VAL A 181 11.12 -11.52 -2.13
N ALA A 182 10.43 -12.18 -1.20
CA ALA A 182 11.07 -13.21 -0.41
C ALA A 182 11.22 -14.46 -1.27
N ALA A 183 12.40 -14.62 -1.89
CA ALA A 183 12.81 -15.91 -2.44
C ALA A 183 12.52 -17.02 -1.41
N PRO A 184 12.09 -18.23 -1.83
CA PRO A 184 11.88 -19.33 -0.90
C PRO A 184 13.13 -19.49 -0.05
N LYS A 185 12.94 -19.41 1.26
CA LYS A 185 13.93 -19.74 2.27
C LYS A 185 14.22 -21.22 2.06
N ASP A 186 15.37 -21.48 1.45
CA ASP A 186 15.84 -22.72 0.82
C ASP A 186 15.23 -23.05 -0.55
N PRO A 187 15.99 -22.89 -1.66
CA PRO A 187 15.70 -23.65 -2.86
C PRO A 187 15.93 -25.13 -2.54
N ASP A 188 14.87 -25.93 -2.51
CA ASP A 188 15.00 -27.38 -2.55
C ASP A 188 15.69 -27.76 -3.87
N VAL A 189 17.00 -27.98 -3.78
CA VAL A 189 17.87 -28.44 -4.86
C VAL A 189 17.42 -29.79 -5.45
N SER A 190 16.46 -30.47 -4.81
CA SER A 190 15.84 -31.69 -5.34
C SER A 190 14.92 -31.43 -6.53
N SER A 191 14.38 -30.21 -6.70
CA SER A 191 13.51 -29.88 -7.84
C SER A 191 14.27 -29.43 -9.11
N LEU A 192 15.57 -29.10 -8.98
CA LEU A 192 16.41 -28.62 -10.08
C LEU A 192 17.04 -29.74 -10.91
N MET A 193 16.98 -31.00 -10.43
CA MET A 193 17.47 -32.17 -11.16
C MET A 193 16.29 -32.89 -11.81
N GLY A 194 15.87 -32.37 -12.95
CA GLY A 194 14.87 -32.99 -13.80
C GLY A 194 15.23 -34.44 -14.16
N GLY A 195 14.28 -35.34 -13.91
CA GLY A 195 13.90 -36.45 -14.79
C GLY A 195 14.94 -37.49 -15.20
N GLY A 196 14.76 -38.71 -14.67
CA GLY A 196 14.87 -39.94 -15.46
C GLY A 196 15.95 -40.93 -15.02
N THR A 197 15.54 -42.07 -14.46
CA THR A 197 15.43 -43.36 -15.19
C THR A 197 15.43 -44.57 -14.23
N ASN A 198 14.59 -45.55 -14.59
CA ASN A 198 14.68 -47.00 -14.35
C ASN A 198 14.39 -47.57 -12.95
N GLY A 199 13.39 -48.47 -12.89
CA GLY A 199 13.10 -49.34 -11.75
C GLY A 199 14.21 -50.37 -11.44
N PRO A 200 13.98 -51.27 -10.49
CA PRO A 200 13.33 -52.53 -10.87
C PRO A 200 12.25 -53.04 -9.89
N LYS A 201 11.52 -54.04 -10.40
CA LYS A 201 10.58 -54.92 -9.68
C LYS A 201 11.25 -55.78 -8.59
N THR A 202 10.39 -56.45 -7.82
CA THR A 202 10.56 -57.58 -6.88
C THR A 202 10.64 -57.15 -5.41
N GLN A 203 9.92 -57.77 -4.47
CA GLN A 203 9.12 -59.01 -4.44
C GLN A 203 7.97 -58.84 -3.43
#